data_AF-A0A645BY96-F1
#
_entry.id   AF-A0A645BY96-F1
#
_cell.length_a   1.000
_cell.length_b   1.000
_cell.length_c   1.000
_cell.angle_alpha   90.00
_cell.angle_beta   90.00
_cell.angle_gamma   90.00
#
_symmetry.space_group_name_H-M   'P 1'
#
loop_
_entity.id
_entity.type
_entity.pdbx_description
1 polymer ?
#
loop_
_entity_poly.entity_id
_entity_poly.type
_entity_poly.pdbx_seq_one_letter_code
_entity_poly.pdbx_strand_id
1 'polypeptide(L)'
;MKPYDQKTGIISWDIPYQAGELVAEGCDKDGRVMSNYSIKTSGRPYALKVTADRATLSGDRAVAHITIEVVDENGIAVKLADNNITCEVEGPAKLLGLEGSDNQDMGDYTDNHQRVYRGRLLAYIQSVGKQGPVKVKFTSPLLKGAEVSLQVEK
;
A
#
# COMPACT_ATOMS: atom_id res chain seq x y z
N MET A 1 -0.81 -6.29 -32.96
CA MET A 1 -1.59 -6.38 -31.70
C MET A 1 -1.96 -7.83 -31.46
N LYS A 2 -1.86 -8.33 -30.22
CA LYS A 2 -2.30 -9.71 -29.92
C LYS A 2 -3.83 -9.71 -29.79
N PRO A 3 -4.56 -10.57 -30.52
CA PRO A 3 -6.02 -10.62 -30.44
C PRO A 3 -6.47 -11.17 -29.09
N TYR A 4 -7.69 -10.79 -28.68
CA TYR A 4 -8.36 -11.35 -27.53
C TYR A 4 -8.64 -12.85 -27.74
N ASP A 5 -8.30 -13.67 -26.75
CA ASP A 5 -8.63 -15.09 -26.75
C ASP A 5 -9.99 -15.33 -26.10
N GLN A 6 -10.99 -15.71 -26.89
CA GLN A 6 -12.35 -15.97 -26.41
C GLN A 6 -12.45 -17.21 -25.51
N LYS A 7 -11.49 -18.14 -25.56
CA LYS A 7 -11.53 -19.35 -24.72
C LYS A 7 -11.06 -19.07 -23.30
N THR A 8 -10.02 -18.26 -23.16
CA THR A 8 -9.40 -17.94 -21.86
C THR A 8 -9.89 -16.62 -21.29
N GLY A 9 -10.43 -15.73 -22.13
CA GLY A 9 -10.91 -14.42 -21.76
C GLY A 9 -9.81 -13.40 -21.44
N ILE A 10 -8.56 -13.72 -21.76
CA ILE A 10 -7.40 -12.88 -21.45
C ILE A 10 -6.43 -12.83 -22.63
N ILE A 11 -5.54 -11.82 -22.61
CA ILE A 11 -4.39 -11.75 -23.51
C ILE A 11 -3.15 -12.07 -22.67
N SER A 12 -2.42 -13.13 -23.04
CA SER A 12 -1.23 -13.60 -22.32
C SER A 12 -0.01 -13.65 -23.23
N TRP A 13 1.19 -13.72 -22.68
CA TRP A 13 2.43 -13.96 -23.42
C TRP A 13 3.37 -14.79 -22.55
N ASP A 14 4.12 -15.68 -23.18
CA ASP A 14 5.24 -16.37 -22.53
C ASP A 14 6.51 -15.54 -22.76
N ILE A 15 6.96 -14.83 -21.73
CA ILE A 15 8.11 -13.92 -21.80
C ILE A 15 9.19 -14.46 -20.84
N PRO A 16 10.38 -14.82 -21.34
CA PRO A 16 11.51 -15.18 -20.47
C PRO A 16 11.83 -14.05 -19.50
N TYR A 17 11.98 -14.38 -18.22
CA TYR A 17 12.22 -13.37 -17.19
C TYR A 17 13.56 -12.64 -17.42
N GLN A 18 13.49 -11.32 -17.42
CA GLN A 18 14.62 -10.41 -17.32
C GLN A 18 14.25 -9.25 -16.40
N ALA A 19 15.20 -8.81 -15.56
CA ALA A 19 14.98 -7.63 -14.73
C ALA A 19 14.82 -6.39 -15.61
N GLY A 20 13.79 -5.58 -15.36
CA GLY A 20 13.49 -4.41 -16.16
C GLY A 20 12.06 -3.91 -15.97
N GLU A 21 11.50 -3.34 -17.03
CA GLU A 21 10.13 -2.86 -17.09
C GLU A 21 9.35 -3.64 -18.15
N LEU A 22 8.20 -4.18 -17.77
CA LEU A 22 7.25 -4.78 -18.70
C LEU A 22 6.06 -3.83 -18.85
N VAL A 23 5.84 -3.35 -20.08
CA VAL A 23 4.74 -2.44 -20.42
C VAL A 23 3.74 -3.17 -21.31
N ALA A 24 2.46 -3.08 -20.93
CA ALA A 24 1.34 -3.47 -21.77
C ALA A 24 0.65 -2.22 -22.31
N GLU A 25 0.59 -2.09 -23.64
CA GLU A 25 -0.07 -0.98 -24.32
C GLU A 25 -1.41 -1.44 -24.92
N GLY A 26 -2.49 -0.77 -24.53
CA GLY A 26 -3.81 -0.93 -25.12
C GLY A 26 -3.94 -0.03 -26.34
N CYS A 27 -4.11 -0.62 -27.52
CA CYS A 27 -4.18 0.11 -28.78
C CYS A 27 -5.59 0.11 -29.39
N ASP A 28 -5.93 1.16 -30.14
CA ASP A 28 -7.11 1.20 -30.99
C ASP A 28 -6.93 0.34 -32.27
N LYS A 29 -7.99 0.28 -33.10
CA LYS A 29 -7.99 -0.47 -34.36
C LYS A 29 -6.93 0.01 -35.37
N ASP A 30 -6.49 1.27 -35.26
CA ASP A 30 -5.51 1.89 -36.14
C ASP A 30 -4.08 1.77 -35.56
N GLY A 31 -3.92 1.06 -34.43
CA GLY A 31 -2.65 0.81 -33.76
C GLY A 31 -2.18 1.93 -32.84
N ARG A 32 -2.99 2.95 -32.58
CA ARG A 32 -2.63 4.07 -31.69
C ARG A 32 -2.79 3.64 -30.24
N VAL A 33 -1.79 3.95 -29.40
CA VAL A 33 -1.81 3.66 -27.97
C VAL A 33 -2.84 4.55 -27.28
N MET A 34 -3.82 3.91 -26.63
CA MET A 34 -4.92 4.55 -25.90
C MET A 34 -4.73 4.46 -24.39
N SER A 35 -4.02 3.44 -23.91
CA SER A 35 -3.69 3.24 -22.51
C SER A 35 -2.42 2.41 -22.37
N ASN A 36 -1.77 2.49 -21.22
CA ASN A 36 -0.68 1.60 -20.88
C ASN A 36 -0.71 1.24 -19.39
N TYR A 37 -0.06 0.14 -19.07
CA TYR A 37 0.22 -0.26 -17.70
C TYR A 37 1.59 -0.92 -17.64
N SER A 38 2.38 -0.58 -16.64
CA SER A 38 3.74 -1.07 -16.48
C SER A 38 3.95 -1.74 -15.14
N ILE A 39 4.74 -2.80 -15.13
CA ILE A 39 5.35 -3.35 -13.91
C ILE A 39 6.87 -3.26 -14.01
N LYS A 40 7.52 -3.00 -12.88
CA LYS A 40 8.98 -2.85 -12.79
C LYS A 40 9.54 -3.85 -11.80
N THR A 41 10.69 -4.44 -12.12
CA THR A 41 11.46 -5.23 -11.16
C THR A 41 11.93 -4.33 -10.03
N SER A 42 11.55 -4.67 -8.80
CA SER A 42 12.01 -3.95 -7.61
C SER A 42 13.40 -4.44 -7.17
N GLY A 43 14.15 -3.55 -6.53
CA GLY A 43 15.31 -3.90 -5.72
C GLY A 43 14.93 -4.51 -4.37
N ARG A 44 15.85 -4.40 -3.40
CA ARG A 44 15.64 -4.82 -2.01
C ARG A 44 14.75 -3.82 -1.26
N PRO A 45 13.99 -4.26 -0.23
CA PRO A 45 13.29 -3.36 0.68
C PRO A 45 14.21 -2.26 1.22
N TYR A 46 13.74 -1.02 1.19
CA TYR A 46 14.53 0.15 1.58
C TYR A 46 13.75 1.12 2.47
N ALA A 47 12.48 1.37 2.15
CA ALA A 47 11.67 2.36 2.84
C ALA A 47 10.20 1.94 2.91
N LEU A 48 9.48 2.58 3.83
CA LEU A 48 8.02 2.59 3.84
C LEU A 48 7.52 3.80 3.05
N LYS A 49 6.47 3.59 2.26
CA LYS A 49 5.67 4.65 1.64
C LYS A 49 4.27 4.54 2.21
N VAL A 50 3.72 5.66 2.68
CA VAL A 50 2.38 5.70 3.28
C VAL A 50 1.48 6.67 2.52
N THR A 51 0.21 6.33 2.41
CA THR A 51 -0.82 7.19 1.80
C THR A 51 -2.11 7.04 2.57
N ALA A 52 -2.68 8.14 3.02
CA ALA A 52 -3.99 8.15 3.65
C ALA A 52 -5.08 8.42 2.60
N ASP A 53 -6.23 7.76 2.70
CA ASP A 53 -7.40 8.05 1.88
C ASP A 53 -8.04 9.41 2.22
N ARG A 54 -7.77 9.92 3.43
CA ARG A 54 -8.29 11.18 3.96
C ARG A 54 -7.19 11.89 4.76
N ALA A 55 -7.13 13.21 4.65
CA ALA A 55 -6.28 14.05 5.50
C ALA A 55 -7.02 14.63 6.71
N THR A 56 -8.36 14.67 6.66
CA THR A 56 -9.21 15.28 7.70
C THR A 56 -10.27 14.28 8.16
N LEU A 57 -10.53 14.26 9.47
CA LEU A 57 -11.50 13.40 10.14
C LEU A 57 -12.46 14.27 10.95
N SER A 58 -13.76 13.95 10.96
CA SER A 58 -14.68 14.54 11.93
C SER A 58 -14.38 14.01 13.33
N GLY A 59 -14.78 14.76 14.36
CA GLY A 59 -14.63 14.34 15.76
C GLY A 59 -15.39 13.06 16.09
N ASP A 60 -16.51 12.79 15.41
CA ASP A 60 -17.36 11.63 15.70
C ASP A 60 -16.90 10.34 15.00
N ARG A 61 -15.89 9.68 15.59
CA ARG A 61 -15.46 8.32 15.26
C ARG A 61 -15.16 8.07 13.77
N ALA A 62 -14.78 9.11 13.04
CA ALA A 62 -14.38 8.98 11.64
C ALA A 62 -13.12 8.13 11.52
N VAL A 63 -13.06 7.33 10.45
CA VAL A 63 -11.95 6.43 10.17
C VAL A 63 -11.22 6.89 8.91
N ALA A 64 -9.89 6.96 9.00
CA ALA A 64 -8.97 7.06 7.87
C ALA A 64 -8.32 5.69 7.64
N HIS A 65 -8.13 5.34 6.37
CA HIS A 65 -7.35 4.19 5.94
C HIS A 65 -5.99 4.67 5.46
N ILE A 66 -4.93 4.15 6.07
CA ILE A 66 -3.57 4.44 5.65
C ILE A 66 -3.01 3.19 4.99
N THR A 67 -2.75 3.28 3.69
CA THR A 67 -2.03 2.24 2.95
C THR A 67 -0.54 2.40 3.23
N ILE A 68 0.10 1.32 3.66
CA ILE A 68 1.55 1.21 3.86
C ILE A 68 2.09 0.27 2.79
N GLU A 69 3.10 0.72 2.05
CA GLU A 69 3.80 -0.06 1.04
C GLU A 69 5.29 -0.12 1.35
N VAL A 70 5.89 -1.31 1.24
CA VAL A 70 7.35 -1.47 1.26
C VAL A 70 7.89 -1.20 -0.14
N VAL A 71 8.84 -0.27 -0.23
CA VAL A 71 9.45 0.15 -1.51
C VAL A 71 10.97 0.01 -1.47
N ASP A 72 11.57 -0.13 -2.64
CA ASP A 72 13.02 -0.09 -2.82
C ASP A 72 13.57 1.35 -2.82
N GLU A 73 14.88 1.49 -3.06
CA GLU A 73 15.57 2.79 -3.09
C GLU A 73 15.07 3.74 -4.19
N ASN A 74 14.43 3.20 -5.23
CA ASN A 74 13.85 3.93 -6.36
C ASN A 74 12.34 4.16 -6.19
N GLY A 75 11.75 3.76 -5.05
CA GLY A 75 10.32 3.87 -4.78
C GLY A 75 9.45 2.82 -5.48
N ILE A 76 10.05 1.76 -6.04
CA ILE A 76 9.31 0.65 -6.65
C ILE A 76 8.82 -0.29 -5.55
N ALA A 77 7.53 -0.63 -5.57
CA ALA A 77 6.94 -1.52 -4.59
C ALA A 77 7.57 -2.92 -4.63
N VAL A 78 8.04 -3.40 -3.48
CA VAL A 78 8.65 -4.72 -3.34
C VAL A 78 7.56 -5.76 -3.08
N LYS A 79 7.06 -6.40 -4.14
CA LYS A 79 5.90 -7.31 -4.07
C LYS A 79 6.11 -8.59 -3.26
N LEU A 80 7.36 -8.92 -2.95
CA LEU A 80 7.73 -10.09 -2.14
C LEU A 80 8.13 -9.73 -0.70
N ALA A 81 8.00 -8.46 -0.31
CA ALA A 81 8.33 -8.04 1.05
C ALA A 81 7.35 -8.62 2.08
N ASP A 82 7.90 -8.97 3.24
CA ASP A 82 7.25 -9.59 4.40
C ASP A 82 7.73 -8.95 5.72
N ASN A 83 8.18 -7.70 5.67
CA ASN A 83 8.65 -6.92 6.81
C ASN A 83 7.58 -6.75 7.89
N ASN A 84 7.99 -6.78 9.17
CA ASN A 84 7.12 -6.42 10.30
C ASN A 84 7.04 -4.90 10.44
N ILE A 85 5.83 -4.34 10.49
CA ILE A 85 5.60 -2.90 10.62
C ILE A 85 4.99 -2.62 11.99
N THR A 86 5.48 -1.60 12.68
CA THR A 86 4.92 -1.08 13.92
C THR A 86 4.29 0.30 13.68
N CYS A 87 3.11 0.53 14.24
CA CYS A 87 2.33 1.75 14.15
C CYS A 87 2.30 2.49 15.50
N GLU A 88 2.61 3.77 15.48
CA GLU A 88 2.51 4.68 16.62
C GLU A 88 1.56 5.82 16.26
N VAL A 89 0.58 6.10 17.13
CA VAL A 89 -0.42 7.16 16.93
C VAL A 89 -0.29 8.19 18.05
N GLU A 90 -0.07 9.44 17.67
CA GLU A 90 -0.06 10.59 18.57
C GLU A 90 -1.22 11.54 18.23
N GLY A 91 -1.83 12.15 19.24
CA GLY A 91 -2.95 13.08 19.06
C GLY A 91 -4.33 12.44 19.28
N PRO A 92 -5.42 13.11 18.88
CA PRO A 92 -6.78 12.69 19.21
C PRO A 92 -7.33 11.60 18.28
N ALA A 93 -6.58 10.52 18.11
CA ALA A 93 -6.99 9.33 17.40
C ALA A 93 -6.43 8.06 18.06
N LYS A 94 -6.92 6.91 17.61
CA LYS A 94 -6.42 5.59 18.00
C LYS A 94 -6.32 4.66 16.79
N LEU A 95 -5.43 3.69 16.88
CA LEU A 95 -5.39 2.56 15.97
C LEU A 95 -6.57 1.62 16.27
N LEU A 96 -7.32 1.24 15.25
CA LEU A 96 -8.33 0.18 15.33
C LEU A 96 -7.78 -1.19 14.95
N GLY A 97 -6.78 -1.23 14.07
CA GLY A 97 -6.14 -2.46 13.65
C GLY A 97 -5.25 -2.27 12.43
N LEU A 98 -4.48 -3.32 12.15
CA LEU A 98 -3.61 -3.46 10.98
C LEU A 98 -4.06 -4.69 10.19
N GLU A 99 -4.12 -4.59 8.86
CA GLU A 99 -4.57 -5.68 7.99
C GLU A 99 -3.59 -5.90 6.83
N GLY A 100 -3.01 -7.11 6.74
CA GLY A 100 -2.19 -7.54 5.60
C GLY A 100 -2.97 -8.39 4.57
N SER A 101 -4.17 -8.86 4.91
CA SER A 101 -4.98 -9.79 4.09
C SER A 101 -4.30 -11.15 3.82
N ASP A 102 -3.36 -11.57 4.68
CA ASP A 102 -2.80 -12.92 4.65
C ASP A 102 -3.69 -13.88 5.46
N ASN A 103 -4.37 -14.80 4.77
CA ASN A 103 -5.24 -15.80 5.40
C ASN A 103 -4.50 -16.81 6.28
N GLN A 104 -3.16 -16.86 6.22
CA GLN A 104 -2.34 -17.74 7.05
C GLN A 104 -1.79 -17.02 8.29
N ASP A 105 -1.98 -15.70 8.39
CA ASP A 105 -1.48 -14.91 9.50
C ASP A 105 -2.37 -15.08 10.74
N MET A 106 -1.77 -15.67 11.77
CA MET A 106 -2.37 -15.90 13.09
C MET A 106 -1.86 -14.90 14.14
N GLY A 107 -1.30 -13.76 13.71
CA GLY A 107 -0.88 -12.67 14.58
C GLY A 107 -2.03 -12.07 15.40
N ASP A 108 -1.66 -11.27 16.40
CA ASP A 108 -2.62 -10.54 17.21
C ASP A 108 -3.06 -9.25 16.50
N TYR A 109 -4.26 -9.27 15.91
CA TYR A 109 -4.84 -8.12 15.20
C TYR A 109 -5.23 -6.95 16.13
N THR A 110 -5.12 -7.13 17.45
CA THR A 110 -5.35 -6.06 18.44
C THR A 110 -4.09 -5.29 18.80
N ASP A 111 -2.91 -5.77 18.38
CA ASP A 111 -1.64 -5.11 18.62
C ASP A 111 -1.36 -3.97 17.60
N ASN A 112 -0.30 -3.22 17.83
CA ASN A 112 0.16 -2.13 16.98
C ASN A 112 1.24 -2.54 15.98
N HIS A 113 1.49 -3.84 15.80
CA HIS A 113 2.45 -4.32 14.82
C HIS A 113 1.87 -5.47 14.00
N GLN A 114 2.21 -5.51 12.70
CA GLN A 114 1.76 -6.56 11.81
C GLN A 114 2.75 -6.78 10.68
N ARG A 115 2.86 -8.04 10.23
CA ARG A 115 3.64 -8.40 9.06
C ARG A 115 2.95 -7.92 7.79
N VAL A 116 3.68 -7.26 6.89
CA VAL A 116 3.13 -6.96 5.56
C VAL A 116 2.94 -8.25 4.76
N TYR A 117 1.93 -8.26 3.90
CA TYR A 117 1.74 -9.34 2.94
C TYR A 117 1.90 -8.78 1.54
N ARG A 118 2.78 -9.40 0.75
CA ARG A 118 3.11 -8.95 -0.61
C ARG A 118 3.50 -7.47 -0.68
N GLY A 119 4.24 -7.02 0.33
CA GLY A 119 4.73 -5.65 0.49
C GLY A 119 3.68 -4.60 0.85
N ARG A 120 2.48 -4.99 1.30
CA ARG A 120 1.42 -4.06 1.69
C ARG A 120 0.80 -4.37 3.06
N LEU A 121 0.31 -3.31 3.69
CA LEU A 121 -0.47 -3.34 4.92
C LEU A 121 -1.46 -2.17 4.89
N LEU A 122 -2.61 -2.32 5.55
CA LEU A 122 -3.60 -1.28 5.73
C LEU A 122 -3.75 -0.98 7.23
N ALA A 123 -3.72 0.29 7.61
CA ALA A 123 -3.99 0.72 8.98
C ALA A 123 -5.30 1.49 9.08
N TYR A 124 -6.08 1.20 10.10
CA TYR A 124 -7.36 1.82 10.38
C TYR A 124 -7.22 2.79 11.56
N ILE A 125 -7.31 4.10 11.31
CA ILE A 125 -7.14 5.14 12.33
C ILE A 125 -8.46 5.85 12.60
N GLN A 126 -8.93 5.84 13.85
CA GLN A 126 -10.21 6.42 14.25
C GLN A 126 -10.01 7.65 15.13
N SER A 127 -10.74 8.74 14.86
CA SER A 127 -10.79 9.92 15.73
C SER A 127 -11.49 9.65 17.07
N VAL A 128 -11.07 10.34 18.14
CA VAL A 128 -11.64 10.17 19.50
C VAL A 128 -12.36 11.41 20.03
N GLY A 129 -12.99 12.21 19.16
CA GLY A 129 -13.87 13.33 19.58
C GLY A 129 -13.20 14.65 19.91
N LYS A 130 -11.87 14.69 20.05
CA LYS A 130 -11.11 15.92 20.31
C LYS A 130 -10.54 16.46 19.01
N GLN A 131 -10.65 17.77 18.79
CA GLN A 131 -10.00 18.42 17.66
C GLN A 131 -8.49 18.46 17.85
N GLY A 132 -7.75 18.43 16.74
CA GLY A 132 -6.31 18.62 16.75
C GLY A 132 -5.58 17.78 15.71
N PRO A 133 -4.26 18.01 15.59
CA PRO A 133 -3.42 17.23 14.69
C PRO A 133 -3.23 15.82 15.24
N VAL A 134 -3.25 14.85 14.34
CA VAL A 134 -2.93 13.45 14.59
C VAL A 134 -1.69 13.11 13.78
N LYS A 135 -0.68 12.55 14.43
CA LYS A 135 0.53 12.05 13.78
C LYS A 135 0.54 10.53 13.86
N VAL A 136 0.62 9.88 12.69
CA VAL A 136 0.69 8.42 12.60
C VAL A 136 2.03 8.04 11.99
N LYS A 137 2.83 7.28 12.73
CA LYS A 137 4.19 6.89 12.37
C LYS A 137 4.28 5.39 12.21
N PHE A 138 4.94 4.97 11.15
CA PHE A 138 5.17 3.57 10.81
C PHE A 138 6.67 3.30 10.77
N THR A 139 7.09 2.22 11.42
CA THR A 139 8.50 1.82 11.50
C THR A 139 8.66 0.35 11.19
N SER A 140 9.84 -0.04 10.73
CA SER A 140 10.21 -1.43 10.51
C SER A 140 11.74 -1.57 10.66
N PRO A 141 12.25 -2.67 11.22
CA PRO A 141 13.69 -2.88 11.32
C PRO A 141 14.38 -2.72 9.97
N LEU A 142 15.47 -1.94 9.95
CA LEU A 142 16.34 -1.70 8.79
C LEU A 142 15.69 -0.95 7.60
N LEU A 143 14.43 -0.53 7.70
CA LEU A 143 13.78 0.31 6.68
C LEU A 143 13.70 1.76 7.14
N LYS A 144 13.73 2.70 6.18
CA LYS A 144 13.32 4.07 6.45
C LYS A 144 11.82 4.09 6.79
N GLY A 145 11.49 4.51 8.01
CA GLY A 145 10.11 4.69 8.45
C GLY A 145 9.39 5.81 7.69
N ALA A 146 8.09 5.91 7.89
CA ALA A 146 7.25 6.92 7.27
C ALA A 146 6.20 7.44 8.24
N GLU A 147 5.72 8.65 8.02
CA GLU A 147 4.68 9.27 8.83
C GLU A 147 3.64 9.97 7.97
N VAL A 148 2.42 10.05 8.48
CA VAL A 148 1.34 10.86 7.91
C VAL A 148 0.72 11.72 9.00
N SER A 149 0.35 12.94 8.62
CA SER A 149 -0.39 13.87 9.48
C SER A 149 -1.85 13.90 9.04
N LEU A 150 -2.76 13.73 9.99
CA LEU A 150 -4.20 13.90 9.81
C LEU A 150 -4.68 15.04 10.71
N GLN A 151 -5.85 15.62 10.40
CA GLN A 151 -6.47 16.65 11.21
C GLN A 151 -7.84 16.19 11.69
N VAL A 152 -8.10 16.25 13.00
CA VAL A 152 -9.44 16.06 13.54
C VAL A 152 -10.13 17.42 13.68
N GLU A 153 -11.28 17.55 13.03
CA GLU A 153 -12.13 18.73 13.04
C GLU A 153 -13.43 18.47 13.82
N LYS A 154 -14.27 19.51 13.98
CA LYS A 154 -15.52 19.41 14.75
C LYS A 154 -16.51 18.45 14.11
#